data_AF-A0A960V657-F1
#
_entry.id   AF-A0A960V657-F1
#
_cell.length_a   1.000
_cell.length_b   1.000
_cell.length_c   1.000
_cell.angle_alpha   90.00
_cell.angle_beta   90.00
_cell.angle_gamma   90.00
#
_symmetry.space_group_name_H-M   'P 1'
#
loop_
_entity.id
_entity.type
_entity.pdbx_description
1 polymer ?
#
loop_
_entity_poly.entity_id
_entity_poly.type
_entity_poly.pdbx_seq_one_letter_code
_entity_poly.pdbx_strand_id
1 'polypeptide(L)'
;MNKLNNGIRNTGIENSGNGNSGDFNKGSGNSGDKNQGGKNSGSRNKGFQNSGDGNVGNCNSGSLNNGHENSGCRNNGYCNTGYENHGNSNSGSRNNGNENSGYGNSCNRSSGIFCTETPQLYCFNKPTEKTWDDIDHPEFDDFHLIRWIPQSEMTAEEEQEYPEFQYRKGYLKIYSWQEAWANYWRDSSEEEKQKVLNLPNFDADIFREITGINVNAGNSLNGKIAEIDGKSYRLSEVK
;
A
#
# COMPACT_ATOMS: atom_id res chain seq x y z
N MET A 1 12.30 47.95 -18.85
CA MET A 1 13.21 46.81 -19.04
C MET A 1 12.41 45.63 -19.59
N ASN A 2 13.00 44.92 -20.55
CA ASN A 2 12.34 43.95 -21.42
C ASN A 2 11.79 42.73 -20.66
N LYS A 3 10.46 42.61 -20.63
CA LYS A 3 9.72 41.42 -20.18
C LYS A 3 9.80 40.34 -21.26
N LEU A 4 10.94 39.70 -21.44
CA LEU A 4 11.10 38.68 -22.49
C LEU A 4 10.90 37.29 -21.90
N ASN A 5 9.74 36.72 -22.21
CA ASN A 5 9.53 35.28 -22.13
C ASN A 5 10.05 34.64 -23.41
N ASN A 6 10.80 33.54 -23.28
CA ASN A 6 11.27 32.73 -24.40
C ASN A 6 10.38 31.48 -24.52
N GLY A 7 9.70 31.31 -25.65
CA GLY A 7 8.76 30.21 -25.92
C GLY A 7 7.30 30.66 -25.92
N ILE A 8 6.36 29.71 -25.90
CA ILE A 8 4.94 29.99 -26.14
C ILE A 8 4.10 29.92 -24.87
N ARG A 9 3.01 30.71 -24.84
CA ARG A 9 1.97 30.65 -23.79
C ARG A 9 2.50 30.89 -22.37
N ASN A 10 3.54 31.70 -22.21
CA ASN A 10 4.02 32.11 -20.89
C ASN A 10 3.30 33.39 -20.43
N THR A 11 2.92 33.46 -19.15
CA THR A 11 2.42 34.67 -18.47
C THR A 11 3.39 35.07 -17.36
N GLY A 12 3.62 36.37 -17.16
CA GLY A 12 4.65 36.90 -16.24
C GLY A 12 5.93 37.35 -16.97
N ILE A 13 7.07 37.32 -16.28
CA ILE A 13 8.37 37.80 -16.80
C ILE A 13 9.47 36.73 -16.78
N GLU A 14 10.40 36.84 -17.73
CA GLU A 14 11.65 36.06 -17.79
C GLU A 14 11.49 34.53 -17.70
N ASN A 15 10.36 34.02 -18.20
CA ASN A 15 10.16 32.58 -18.34
C ASN A 15 10.88 32.05 -19.58
N SER A 16 11.43 30.84 -19.49
CA SER A 16 12.03 30.11 -20.62
C SER A 16 11.36 28.75 -20.77
N GLY A 17 10.85 28.45 -21.96
CA GLY A 17 10.08 27.24 -22.28
C GLY A 17 8.60 27.57 -22.51
N ASN A 18 7.68 26.67 -22.19
CA ASN A 18 6.30 26.75 -22.68
C ASN A 18 5.25 26.62 -21.58
N GLY A 19 4.21 27.46 -21.63
CA GLY A 19 3.03 27.32 -20.76
C GLY A 19 3.29 27.62 -19.29
N ASN A 20 4.30 28.44 -18.96
CA ASN A 20 4.57 28.81 -17.57
C ASN A 20 3.74 30.03 -17.14
N SER A 21 3.29 30.06 -15.89
CA SER A 21 2.60 31.19 -15.28
C SER A 21 3.33 31.65 -14.03
N GLY A 22 3.67 32.93 -13.97
CA GLY A 22 4.51 33.53 -12.92
C GLY A 22 5.87 33.93 -13.49
N ASP A 23 6.88 34.07 -12.64
CA ASP A 23 8.13 34.72 -13.05
C ASP A 23 9.35 33.80 -12.96
N PHE A 24 10.30 33.98 -13.89
CA PHE A 24 11.61 33.31 -13.90
C PHE A 24 11.56 31.78 -13.95
N ASN A 25 10.49 31.18 -14.49
CA ASN A 25 10.41 29.72 -14.61
C ASN A 25 11.20 29.22 -15.83
N LYS A 26 11.77 28.02 -15.70
CA LYS A 26 12.51 27.33 -16.77
C LYS A 26 11.90 25.95 -17.01
N GLY A 27 11.44 25.68 -18.23
CA GLY A 27 10.83 24.41 -18.64
C GLY A 27 9.36 24.60 -19.00
N SER A 28 8.47 23.69 -18.59
CA SER A 28 7.10 23.66 -19.13
C SER A 28 5.99 23.49 -18.09
N GLY A 29 4.91 24.27 -18.24
CA GLY A 29 3.71 24.11 -17.43
C GLY A 29 3.88 24.43 -15.94
N ASN A 30 4.89 25.22 -15.56
CA ASN A 30 5.07 25.61 -14.16
C ASN A 30 4.12 26.75 -13.78
N SER A 31 3.66 26.76 -12.53
CA SER A 31 2.85 27.82 -11.94
C SER A 31 3.53 28.36 -10.67
N GLY A 32 3.64 29.67 -10.53
CA GLY A 32 4.42 30.34 -9.49
C GLY A 32 5.81 30.74 -9.99
N ASP A 33 6.82 30.81 -9.12
CA ASP A 33 8.05 31.53 -9.45
C ASP A 33 9.33 30.68 -9.35
N LYS A 34 10.28 30.94 -10.26
CA LYS A 34 11.65 30.38 -10.21
C LYS A 34 11.69 28.85 -10.22
N ASN A 35 10.66 28.19 -10.75
CA ASN A 35 10.68 26.74 -10.90
C ASN A 35 11.52 26.31 -12.10
N GLN A 36 12.14 25.14 -12.00
CA GLN A 36 12.92 24.52 -13.06
C GLN A 36 12.43 23.10 -13.33
N GLY A 37 12.14 22.78 -14.59
CA GLY A 37 11.57 21.49 -15.00
C GLY A 37 10.11 21.64 -15.42
N GLY A 38 9.25 20.71 -15.02
CA GLY A 38 7.90 20.62 -15.58
C GLY A 38 6.78 20.50 -14.56
N LYS A 39 5.65 21.16 -14.82
CA LYS A 39 4.41 21.02 -14.04
C LYS A 39 4.57 21.27 -12.53
N ASN A 40 5.53 22.09 -12.11
CA ASN A 40 5.67 22.45 -10.71
C ASN A 40 4.69 23.58 -10.34
N SER A 41 4.20 23.58 -9.11
CA SER A 41 3.36 24.63 -8.52
C SER A 41 4.03 25.21 -7.28
N GLY A 42 4.03 26.52 -7.11
CA GLY A 42 4.69 27.22 -6.00
C GLY A 42 6.05 27.79 -6.42
N SER A 43 7.06 27.78 -5.55
CA SER A 43 8.31 28.50 -5.81
C SER A 43 9.58 27.65 -5.75
N ARG A 44 10.55 27.95 -6.61
CA ARG A 44 11.93 27.40 -6.54
C ARG A 44 12.03 25.87 -6.58
N ASN A 45 11.01 25.19 -7.10
CA ASN A 45 11.06 23.74 -7.25
C ASN A 45 11.93 23.34 -8.44
N LYS A 46 12.63 22.21 -8.34
CA LYS A 46 13.45 21.64 -9.41
C LYS A 46 13.05 20.20 -9.70
N GLY A 47 12.61 19.91 -10.92
CA GLY A 47 12.18 18.59 -11.37
C GLY A 47 10.74 18.62 -11.88
N PHE A 48 9.95 17.58 -11.58
CA PHE A 48 8.63 17.40 -12.17
C PHE A 48 7.51 17.26 -11.14
N GLN A 49 6.38 17.93 -11.36
CA GLN A 49 5.16 17.78 -10.55
C GLN A 49 5.33 18.04 -9.04
N ASN A 50 6.27 18.90 -8.65
CA ASN A 50 6.35 19.31 -7.25
C ASN A 50 5.33 20.41 -6.93
N SER A 51 4.80 20.40 -5.71
CA SER A 51 3.91 21.42 -5.18
C SER A 51 4.48 22.02 -3.90
N GLY A 52 4.46 23.34 -3.77
CA GLY A 52 5.00 24.07 -2.62
C GLY A 52 6.36 24.72 -2.96
N ASP A 53 7.33 24.68 -2.05
CA ASP A 53 8.51 25.55 -2.13
C ASP A 53 9.85 24.84 -1.98
N GLY A 54 10.73 25.01 -2.96
CA GLY A 54 12.15 24.60 -2.89
C GLY A 54 12.37 23.09 -2.92
N ASN A 55 11.41 22.32 -3.43
CA ASN A 55 11.58 20.87 -3.56
C ASN A 55 12.50 20.52 -4.73
N VAL A 56 13.26 19.44 -4.61
CA VAL A 56 14.16 18.90 -5.63
C VAL A 56 13.80 17.44 -5.90
N GLY A 57 13.63 17.09 -7.17
CA GLY A 57 13.19 15.76 -7.61
C GLY A 57 11.75 15.79 -8.12
N ASN A 58 10.95 14.74 -7.88
CA ASN A 58 9.64 14.62 -8.53
C ASN A 58 8.50 14.34 -7.56
N CYS A 59 7.32 14.88 -7.85
CA CYS A 59 6.08 14.58 -7.14
C CYS A 59 6.13 14.89 -5.64
N ASN A 60 6.99 15.80 -5.18
CA ASN A 60 7.03 16.20 -3.79
C ASN A 60 5.97 17.26 -3.47
N SER A 61 5.41 17.22 -2.28
CA SER A 61 4.46 18.21 -1.76
C SER A 61 4.99 18.84 -0.47
N GLY A 62 4.89 20.16 -0.34
CA GLY A 62 5.38 20.91 0.83
C GLY A 62 6.68 21.65 0.53
N SER A 63 7.68 21.56 1.41
CA SER A 63 8.85 22.45 1.32
C SER A 63 10.19 21.75 1.49
N LEU A 64 11.17 22.11 0.67
CA LEU A 64 12.57 21.70 0.81
C LEU A 64 12.78 20.18 0.84
N ASN A 65 11.88 19.40 0.24
CA ASN A 65 12.07 17.96 0.11
C ASN A 65 13.05 17.65 -1.03
N ASN A 66 13.85 16.60 -0.86
CA ASN A 66 14.76 16.09 -1.87
C ASN A 66 14.44 14.62 -2.18
N GLY A 67 14.32 14.27 -3.45
CA GLY A 67 13.98 12.92 -3.90
C GLY A 67 12.58 12.86 -4.51
N HIS A 68 11.81 11.80 -4.24
CA HIS A 68 10.53 11.60 -4.92
C HIS A 68 9.38 11.30 -3.96
N GLU A 69 8.20 11.83 -4.29
CA GLU A 69 6.94 11.50 -3.61
C GLU A 69 6.93 11.81 -2.11
N ASN A 70 7.77 12.73 -1.65
CA ASN A 70 7.77 13.15 -0.25
C ASN A 70 6.69 14.21 0.00
N SER A 71 6.02 14.11 1.15
CA SER A 71 5.06 15.09 1.64
C SER A 71 5.53 15.69 2.97
N GLY A 72 5.45 17.02 3.10
CA GLY A 72 5.88 17.73 4.32
C GLY A 72 7.13 18.56 4.08
N CYS A 73 8.11 18.53 4.99
CA CYS A 73 9.22 19.47 4.96
C CYS A 73 10.58 18.82 5.24
N ARG A 74 11.58 19.15 4.41
CA ARG A 74 12.98 18.71 4.55
C ARG A 74 13.20 17.20 4.57
N ASN A 75 12.31 16.44 3.94
CA ASN A 75 12.53 15.01 3.79
C ASN A 75 13.54 14.73 2.67
N ASN A 76 14.32 13.67 2.82
CA ASN A 76 15.27 13.21 1.81
C ASN A 76 15.07 11.71 1.52
N GLY A 77 14.76 11.38 0.27
CA GLY A 77 14.57 10.02 -0.21
C GLY A 77 13.22 9.83 -0.90
N TYR A 78 12.57 8.70 -0.65
CA TYR A 78 11.34 8.31 -1.35
C TYR A 78 10.14 8.17 -0.42
N CYS A 79 8.98 8.70 -0.78
CA CYS A 79 7.70 8.46 -0.08
C CYS A 79 7.69 8.79 1.42
N ASN A 80 8.49 9.75 1.88
CA ASN A 80 8.44 10.16 3.29
C ASN A 80 7.33 11.18 3.53
N THR A 81 6.62 11.04 4.66
CA THR A 81 5.63 11.99 5.14
C THR A 81 6.05 12.59 6.48
N GLY A 82 6.09 13.93 6.57
CA GLY A 82 6.38 14.65 7.82
C GLY A 82 7.62 15.53 7.71
N TYR A 83 8.52 15.50 8.72
CA TYR A 83 9.59 16.48 8.86
C TYR A 83 10.98 15.86 9.04
N GLU A 84 11.94 16.26 8.20
CA GLU A 84 13.37 15.90 8.34
C GLU A 84 13.63 14.39 8.35
N ASN A 85 12.83 13.59 7.64
CA ASN A 85 13.10 12.15 7.49
C ASN A 85 14.16 11.89 6.42
N HIS A 86 15.01 10.89 6.63
CA HIS A 86 16.02 10.40 5.70
C HIS A 86 15.82 8.90 5.44
N GLY A 87 15.78 8.53 4.17
CA GLY A 87 15.51 7.16 3.71
C GLY A 87 14.15 7.07 3.03
N ASN A 88 13.47 5.94 3.13
CA ASN A 88 12.27 5.67 2.34
C ASN A 88 11.06 5.31 3.21
N SER A 89 9.89 5.77 2.80
CA SER A 89 8.59 5.39 3.40
C SER A 89 8.48 5.68 4.89
N ASN A 90 9.17 6.71 5.40
CA ASN A 90 9.04 7.10 6.80
C ASN A 90 7.86 8.05 7.00
N SER A 91 7.16 7.90 8.13
CA SER A 91 6.12 8.81 8.62
C SER A 91 6.53 9.42 9.96
N GLY A 92 6.30 10.72 10.16
CA GLY A 92 6.64 11.40 11.42
C GLY A 92 7.84 12.32 11.26
N SER A 93 8.75 12.39 12.25
CA SER A 93 9.85 13.35 12.21
C SER A 93 11.22 12.80 12.58
N ARG A 94 12.25 13.23 11.84
CA ARG A 94 13.67 12.96 12.11
C ARG A 94 14.01 11.48 12.17
N ASN A 95 13.31 10.66 11.39
CA ASN A 95 13.66 9.25 11.24
C ASN A 95 14.78 9.11 10.20
N ASN A 96 15.73 8.22 10.48
CA ASN A 96 16.82 7.85 9.61
C ASN A 96 16.81 6.34 9.41
N GLY A 97 16.56 5.89 8.19
CA GLY A 97 16.28 4.50 7.86
C GLY A 97 15.01 4.40 7.01
N ASN A 98 14.41 3.23 6.94
CA ASN A 98 13.26 2.96 6.09
C ASN A 98 12.06 2.49 6.91
N GLU A 99 10.87 2.86 6.44
CA GLU A 99 9.58 2.38 6.96
C GLU A 99 9.36 2.67 8.46
N ASN A 100 9.98 3.72 8.99
CA ASN A 100 9.74 4.13 10.37
C ASN A 100 8.48 5.00 10.49
N SER A 101 7.76 4.84 11.58
CA SER A 101 6.77 5.78 12.09
C SER A 101 7.23 6.37 13.43
N GLY A 102 6.89 7.62 13.73
CA GLY A 102 7.22 8.25 15.02
C GLY A 102 8.37 9.24 14.91
N TYR A 103 9.27 9.27 15.91
CA TYR A 103 10.20 10.38 16.11
C TYR A 103 11.62 9.95 16.43
N GLY A 104 12.60 10.37 15.63
CA GLY A 104 14.02 10.22 15.97
C GLY A 104 14.56 8.79 15.88
N ASN A 105 13.93 7.89 15.12
CA ASN A 105 14.41 6.52 14.96
C ASN A 105 15.61 6.47 14.01
N SER A 106 16.61 5.62 14.29
CA SER A 106 17.80 5.41 13.45
C SER A 106 17.95 3.97 12.94
N CYS A 107 16.86 3.21 12.94
CA CYS A 107 16.75 1.84 12.46
C CYS A 107 15.69 1.75 11.34
N ASN A 108 15.25 0.56 10.98
CA ASN A 108 14.16 0.36 10.03
C ASN A 108 12.91 -0.18 10.73
N ARG A 109 11.72 0.07 10.16
CA ARG A 109 10.43 -0.52 10.59
C ARG A 109 10.06 -0.22 12.05
N SER A 110 10.60 0.84 12.65
CA SER A 110 10.24 1.25 14.01
C SER A 110 9.02 2.17 14.02
N SER A 111 8.06 1.89 14.91
CA SER A 111 6.95 2.80 15.23
C SER A 111 7.19 3.66 16.48
N GLY A 112 8.42 3.63 17.00
CA GLY A 112 8.76 4.18 18.31
C GLY A 112 9.30 5.61 18.31
N ILE A 113 9.94 5.95 19.44
CA ILE A 113 10.56 7.24 19.70
C ILE A 113 12.00 6.98 20.12
N PHE A 114 12.97 7.55 19.39
CA PHE A 114 14.41 7.40 19.62
C PHE A 114 14.90 5.95 19.64
N CYS A 115 14.39 5.10 18.73
CA CYS A 115 14.84 3.72 18.59
C CYS A 115 16.09 3.61 17.71
N THR A 116 17.10 2.87 18.16
CA THR A 116 18.33 2.58 17.41
C THR A 116 18.41 1.16 16.88
N GLU A 117 17.54 0.27 17.37
CA GLU A 117 17.51 -1.15 17.02
C GLU A 117 16.19 -1.45 16.29
N THR A 118 16.24 -2.32 15.28
CA THR A 118 15.04 -2.79 14.58
C THR A 118 14.14 -3.49 15.58
N PRO A 119 12.87 -3.09 15.72
CA PRO A 119 11.98 -3.69 16.70
C PRO A 119 11.67 -5.14 16.36
N GLN A 120 11.45 -5.93 17.41
CA GLN A 120 10.84 -7.24 17.27
C GLN A 120 9.36 -7.10 16.90
N LEU A 121 8.83 -8.08 16.17
CA LEU A 121 7.46 -8.07 15.72
C LEU A 121 6.47 -8.31 16.86
N TYR A 122 5.27 -7.77 16.68
CA TYR A 122 4.13 -7.99 17.54
C TYR A 122 3.08 -8.76 16.76
N CYS A 123 2.88 -10.03 17.10
CA CYS A 123 2.00 -10.94 16.38
C CYS A 123 0.95 -11.50 17.34
N PHE A 124 -0.31 -11.53 16.90
CA PHE A 124 -1.43 -12.08 17.69
C PHE A 124 -1.51 -11.53 19.12
N ASN A 125 -1.44 -10.19 19.22
CA ASN A 125 -1.52 -9.45 20.48
C ASN A 125 -0.41 -9.77 21.49
N LYS A 126 0.75 -10.28 21.03
CA LYS A 126 1.90 -10.64 21.89
C LYS A 126 3.23 -10.24 21.23
N PRO A 127 4.24 -9.85 22.03
CA PRO A 127 5.58 -9.62 21.50
C PRO A 127 6.21 -10.94 21.03
N THR A 128 7.16 -10.83 20.11
CA THR A 128 7.95 -11.95 19.59
C THR A 128 9.43 -11.69 19.84
N GLU A 129 10.27 -12.71 19.71
CA GLU A 129 11.73 -12.54 19.71
C GLU A 129 12.30 -12.29 18.28
N LYS A 130 11.43 -12.27 17.27
CA LYS A 130 11.78 -12.23 15.86
C LYS A 130 11.62 -10.83 15.29
N THR A 131 12.55 -10.44 14.42
CA THR A 131 12.42 -9.23 13.59
C THR A 131 11.64 -9.54 12.32
N TRP A 132 11.37 -8.52 11.50
CA TRP A 132 10.70 -8.69 10.21
C TRP A 132 11.41 -9.70 9.31
N ASP A 133 12.74 -9.65 9.25
CA ASP A 133 13.52 -10.48 8.31
C ASP A 133 13.62 -11.96 8.75
N ASP A 134 13.22 -12.27 9.99
CA ASP A 134 13.25 -13.62 10.56
C ASP A 134 11.98 -14.45 10.25
N ILE A 135 11.02 -13.87 9.53
CA ILE A 135 9.72 -14.48 9.22
C ILE A 135 9.66 -14.84 7.73
N ASP A 136 9.21 -16.05 7.45
CA ASP A 136 8.73 -16.43 6.12
C ASP A 136 7.31 -15.85 5.96
N HIS A 137 7.22 -14.69 5.30
CA HIS A 137 5.98 -13.91 5.27
C HIS A 137 4.95 -14.52 4.33
N PRO A 138 3.68 -14.60 4.76
CA PRO A 138 2.60 -14.88 3.83
C PRO A 138 2.45 -13.76 2.80
N GLU A 139 2.20 -14.14 1.56
CA GLU A 139 1.92 -13.28 0.42
C GLU A 139 0.40 -13.10 0.30
N PHE A 140 -0.03 -11.83 0.21
CA PHE A 140 -1.45 -11.46 0.15
C PHE A 140 -1.83 -10.83 -1.19
N ASP A 141 -1.05 -11.08 -2.25
CA ASP A 141 -1.27 -10.47 -3.57
C ASP A 141 -2.64 -10.85 -4.16
N ASP A 142 -3.15 -12.05 -3.87
CA ASP A 142 -4.46 -12.54 -4.29
C ASP A 142 -5.61 -12.16 -3.33
N PHE A 143 -5.33 -11.39 -2.27
CA PHE A 143 -6.37 -10.84 -1.41
C PHE A 143 -7.01 -9.62 -2.07
N HIS A 144 -8.30 -9.75 -2.42
CA HIS A 144 -9.01 -8.70 -3.14
C HIS A 144 -10.37 -8.40 -2.50
N LEU A 145 -10.54 -7.17 -2.00
CA LEU A 145 -11.86 -6.65 -1.64
C LEU A 145 -12.72 -6.33 -2.85
N ILE A 146 -12.09 -6.08 -4.00
CA ILE A 146 -12.76 -5.78 -5.26
C ILE A 146 -12.08 -6.61 -6.36
N ARG A 147 -12.86 -7.44 -7.06
CA ARG A 147 -12.36 -8.28 -8.16
C ARG A 147 -13.19 -8.05 -9.42
N TRP A 148 -12.51 -7.96 -10.56
CA TRP A 148 -13.18 -8.04 -11.85
C TRP A 148 -13.62 -9.48 -12.11
N ILE A 149 -14.93 -9.68 -12.28
CA ILE A 149 -15.51 -10.97 -12.67
C ILE A 149 -15.76 -10.93 -14.16
N PRO A 150 -14.99 -11.67 -14.98
CA PRO A 150 -15.25 -11.74 -16.41
C PRO A 150 -16.56 -12.50 -16.67
N GLN A 151 -17.20 -12.20 -17.80
CA GLN A 151 -18.43 -12.89 -18.22
C GLN A 151 -18.35 -14.43 -18.16
N SER A 152 -17.18 -15.01 -18.44
CA SER A 152 -16.96 -16.46 -18.40
C SER A 152 -17.06 -17.09 -17.01
N GLU A 153 -16.95 -16.29 -15.94
CA GLU A 153 -17.01 -16.72 -14.55
C GLU A 153 -18.33 -16.33 -13.86
N MET A 154 -19.21 -15.62 -14.55
CA MET A 154 -20.48 -15.17 -13.98
C MET A 154 -21.45 -16.32 -13.81
N THR A 155 -22.10 -16.36 -12.64
CA THR A 155 -23.25 -17.23 -12.38
C THR A 155 -24.53 -16.64 -12.99
N ALA A 156 -25.56 -17.47 -13.18
CA ALA A 156 -26.83 -17.01 -13.74
C ALA A 156 -27.49 -15.93 -12.86
N GLU A 157 -27.31 -16.02 -11.53
CA GLU A 157 -27.76 -15.03 -10.57
C GLU A 157 -27.03 -13.69 -10.77
N GLU A 158 -25.70 -13.73 -10.94
CA GLU A 158 -24.90 -12.54 -11.21
C GLU A 158 -25.22 -11.93 -12.59
N GLU A 159 -25.50 -12.75 -13.60
CA GLU A 159 -25.94 -12.27 -14.91
C GLU A 159 -27.28 -11.52 -14.84
N GLN A 160 -28.20 -11.97 -13.98
CA GLN A 160 -29.47 -11.31 -13.74
C GLN A 160 -29.32 -10.00 -12.95
N GLU A 161 -28.43 -9.98 -11.95
CA GLU A 161 -28.18 -8.80 -11.12
C GLU A 161 -27.40 -7.71 -11.88
N TYR A 162 -26.49 -8.10 -12.78
CA TYR A 162 -25.59 -7.18 -13.49
C TYR A 162 -25.75 -7.20 -15.02
N PRO A 163 -26.95 -6.99 -15.60
CA PRO A 163 -27.22 -7.22 -17.03
C PRO A 163 -26.34 -6.43 -18.01
N GLU A 164 -25.76 -5.32 -17.56
CA GLU A 164 -24.76 -4.50 -18.28
C GLU A 164 -23.46 -5.28 -18.63
N PHE A 165 -23.24 -6.46 -18.05
CA PHE A 165 -22.06 -7.30 -18.32
C PHE A 165 -21.90 -7.64 -19.81
N GLN A 166 -22.99 -7.70 -20.58
CA GLN A 166 -22.96 -8.00 -22.02
C GLN A 166 -22.10 -6.99 -22.80
N TYR A 167 -22.13 -5.72 -22.39
CA TYR A 167 -21.35 -4.64 -22.99
C TYR A 167 -19.95 -4.53 -22.39
N ARG A 168 -19.83 -4.71 -21.06
CA ARG A 168 -18.55 -4.55 -20.34
C ARG A 168 -17.67 -5.80 -20.29
N LYS A 169 -18.21 -6.95 -20.70
CA LYS A 169 -17.61 -8.29 -20.62
C LYS A 169 -17.29 -8.76 -19.19
N GLY A 170 -18.05 -8.25 -18.23
CA GLY A 170 -17.92 -8.56 -16.80
C GLY A 170 -18.42 -7.44 -15.90
N TYR A 171 -18.12 -7.54 -14.62
CA TYR A 171 -18.44 -6.52 -13.61
C TYR A 171 -17.41 -6.50 -12.47
N LEU A 172 -17.38 -5.41 -11.70
CA LEU A 172 -16.59 -5.33 -10.46
C LEU A 172 -17.44 -5.86 -9.31
N LYS A 173 -17.00 -6.98 -8.72
CA LYS A 173 -17.59 -7.53 -7.51
C LYS A 173 -16.86 -6.99 -6.29
N ILE A 174 -17.64 -6.54 -5.31
CA ILE A 174 -17.14 -6.08 -4.02
C ILE A 174 -17.45 -7.18 -3.00
N TYR A 175 -16.42 -7.65 -2.31
CA TYR A 175 -16.54 -8.62 -1.23
C TYR A 175 -16.52 -7.89 0.11
N SER A 176 -17.23 -8.43 1.09
CA SER A 176 -16.96 -8.10 2.48
C SER A 176 -15.55 -8.56 2.87
N TRP A 177 -15.04 -8.01 3.98
CA TRP A 177 -13.71 -8.35 4.49
C TRP A 177 -13.50 -9.86 4.69
N GLN A 178 -14.46 -10.54 5.33
CA GLN A 178 -14.37 -11.97 5.59
C GLN A 178 -14.56 -12.82 4.33
N GLU A 179 -15.39 -12.38 3.37
CA GLU A 179 -15.51 -13.08 2.09
C GLU A 179 -14.22 -13.01 1.27
N ALA A 180 -13.54 -11.86 1.27
CA ALA A 180 -12.24 -11.71 0.62
C ALA A 180 -11.19 -12.65 1.26
N TRP A 181 -11.17 -12.74 2.58
CA TRP A 181 -10.30 -13.69 3.30
C TRP A 181 -10.66 -15.15 2.99
N ALA A 182 -11.94 -15.50 2.94
CA ALA A 182 -12.39 -16.84 2.60
C ALA A 182 -12.00 -17.23 1.16
N ASN A 183 -12.10 -16.30 0.21
CA ASN A 183 -11.65 -16.52 -1.16
C ASN A 183 -10.13 -16.70 -1.23
N TYR A 184 -9.36 -15.78 -0.64
CA TYR A 184 -7.90 -15.89 -0.54
C TYR A 184 -7.50 -17.24 0.05
N TRP A 185 -8.09 -17.62 1.19
CA TRP A 185 -7.78 -18.89 1.85
C TRP A 185 -8.19 -20.09 1.02
N ARG A 186 -9.35 -20.09 0.35
CA ARG A 186 -9.75 -21.19 -0.53
C ARG A 186 -8.72 -21.39 -1.64
N ASP A 187 -8.28 -20.30 -2.26
CA ASP A 187 -7.49 -20.31 -3.49
C ASP A 187 -5.97 -20.40 -3.22
N SER A 188 -5.54 -20.11 -1.99
CA SER A 188 -4.14 -20.25 -1.55
C SER A 188 -3.68 -21.71 -1.50
N SER A 189 -2.40 -21.92 -1.85
CA SER A 189 -1.75 -23.23 -1.71
C SER A 189 -1.62 -23.62 -0.24
N GLU A 190 -1.33 -24.90 0.01
CA GLU A 190 -1.11 -25.36 1.39
C GLU A 190 0.15 -24.73 1.98
N GLU A 191 1.23 -24.60 1.19
CA GLU A 191 2.45 -23.92 1.63
C GLU A 191 2.18 -22.49 2.09
N GLU A 192 1.36 -21.76 1.34
CA GLU A 192 1.00 -20.38 1.66
C GLU A 192 0.17 -20.27 2.93
N LYS A 193 -0.81 -21.16 3.10
CA LYS A 193 -1.57 -21.29 4.35
C LYS A 193 -0.65 -21.59 5.53
N GLN A 194 0.33 -22.48 5.34
CA GLN A 194 1.28 -22.82 6.39
C GLN A 194 2.15 -21.64 6.81
N LYS A 195 2.51 -20.72 5.92
CA LYS A 195 3.21 -19.47 6.33
C LYS A 195 2.38 -18.67 7.33
N VAL A 196 1.07 -18.54 7.08
CA VAL A 196 0.13 -17.87 8.02
C VAL A 196 0.06 -18.62 9.36
N LEU A 197 -0.10 -19.95 9.31
CA LEU A 197 -0.22 -20.78 10.51
C LEU A 197 1.08 -20.85 11.33
N ASN A 198 2.23 -20.67 10.69
CA ASN A 198 3.55 -20.66 11.32
C ASN A 198 3.98 -19.28 11.84
N LEU A 199 3.14 -18.25 11.68
CA LEU A 199 3.42 -16.95 12.25
C LEU A 199 3.62 -17.04 13.78
N PRO A 200 4.55 -16.27 14.36
CA PRO A 200 4.77 -16.28 15.80
C PRO A 200 3.50 -15.97 16.57
N ASN A 201 3.33 -16.64 17.70
CA ASN A 201 2.16 -16.48 18.57
C ASN A 201 0.81 -16.79 17.88
N PHE A 202 0.79 -17.50 16.75
CA PHE A 202 -0.45 -17.80 16.03
C PHE A 202 -1.57 -18.25 16.97
N ASP A 203 -2.70 -17.56 16.86
CA ASP A 203 -3.88 -17.78 17.69
C ASP A 203 -5.09 -17.93 16.77
N ALA A 204 -5.64 -19.14 16.73
CA ALA A 204 -6.72 -19.51 15.82
C ALA A 204 -8.01 -18.74 16.10
N ASP A 205 -8.28 -18.35 17.36
CA ASP A 205 -9.48 -17.60 17.70
C ASP A 205 -9.37 -16.14 17.25
N ILE A 206 -8.21 -15.51 17.45
CA ILE A 206 -7.92 -14.16 16.93
C ILE A 206 -7.92 -14.18 15.39
N PHE A 207 -7.31 -15.19 14.77
CA PHE A 207 -7.31 -15.34 13.31
C PHE A 207 -8.72 -15.45 12.77
N ARG A 208 -9.58 -16.27 13.40
CA ARG A 208 -10.99 -16.41 13.03
C ARG A 208 -11.77 -15.12 13.25
N GLU A 209 -11.51 -14.38 14.32
CA GLU A 209 -12.17 -13.10 14.57
C GLU A 209 -11.90 -12.10 13.43
N ILE A 210 -10.65 -12.01 12.96
CA ILE A 210 -10.24 -11.10 11.90
C ILE A 210 -10.75 -11.57 10.52
N THR A 211 -10.62 -12.86 10.23
CA THR A 211 -10.76 -13.39 8.85
C THR A 211 -12.06 -14.15 8.61
N GLY A 212 -12.74 -14.61 9.66
CA GLY A 212 -13.87 -15.54 9.58
C GLY A 212 -13.47 -17.01 9.38
N ILE A 213 -12.19 -17.33 9.22
CA ILE A 213 -11.71 -18.67 8.88
C ILE A 213 -11.53 -19.50 10.15
N ASN A 214 -12.16 -20.68 10.19
CA ASN A 214 -11.94 -21.66 11.26
C ASN A 214 -10.95 -22.75 10.83
N VAL A 215 -9.67 -22.54 11.14
CA VAL A 215 -8.58 -23.47 10.81
C VAL A 215 -8.66 -24.78 11.60
N ASN A 216 -9.40 -24.83 12.70
CA ASN A 216 -9.59 -26.03 13.52
C ASN A 216 -10.79 -26.89 13.08
N ALA A 217 -11.55 -26.47 12.07
CA ALA A 217 -12.76 -27.18 11.63
C ALA A 217 -12.46 -28.62 11.14
N GLY A 218 -11.30 -28.82 10.48
CA GLY A 218 -10.85 -30.13 9.96
C GLY A 218 -10.56 -31.17 11.06
N ASN A 219 -9.96 -30.74 12.18
CA ASN A 219 -9.73 -31.60 13.35
C ASN A 219 -11.03 -32.07 14.02
N SER A 220 -12.17 -31.44 13.71
CA SER A 220 -13.45 -31.76 14.32
C SER A 220 -14.20 -32.91 13.64
N LEU A 221 -13.86 -33.29 12.40
CA LEU A 221 -14.55 -34.38 11.69
C LEU A 221 -13.88 -35.74 11.89
N ASN A 222 -12.60 -35.76 12.25
CA ASN A 222 -11.85 -36.99 12.45
C ASN A 222 -12.43 -37.78 13.65
N GLY A 223 -13.05 -38.92 13.37
CA GLY A 223 -13.77 -39.73 14.37
C GLY A 223 -15.26 -39.39 14.57
N LYS A 224 -15.82 -38.40 13.86
CA LYS A 224 -17.27 -38.20 13.81
C LYS A 224 -17.94 -39.27 12.94
N ILE A 225 -19.17 -39.61 13.33
CA ILE A 225 -20.01 -40.58 12.62
C ILE A 225 -21.01 -39.82 11.76
N ALA A 226 -21.03 -40.08 10.46
CA ALA A 226 -22.07 -39.62 9.55
C ALA A 226 -23.04 -40.78 9.26
N GLU A 227 -24.34 -40.53 9.28
CA GLU A 227 -25.34 -41.51 8.83
C GLU A 227 -25.81 -41.17 7.42
N ILE A 228 -25.66 -42.13 6.51
CA ILE A 228 -26.13 -42.05 5.13
C ILE A 228 -26.88 -43.34 4.84
N ASP A 229 -28.15 -43.22 4.41
CA ASP A 229 -29.04 -44.35 4.10
C ASP A 229 -29.14 -45.42 5.21
N GLY A 230 -29.17 -44.99 6.48
CA GLY A 230 -29.27 -45.88 7.64
C GLY A 230 -27.99 -46.66 7.96
N LYS A 231 -26.85 -46.28 7.37
CA LYS A 231 -25.53 -46.81 7.70
C LYS A 231 -24.64 -45.72 8.28
N SER A 232 -23.91 -46.08 9.34
CA SER A 232 -22.99 -45.19 10.04
C SER A 232 -21.58 -45.29 9.43
N TYR A 233 -21.01 -44.16 9.04
CA TYR A 233 -19.68 -44.04 8.45
C TYR A 233 -18.77 -43.23 9.37
N ARG A 234 -17.58 -43.75 9.66
CA ARG A 234 -16.57 -43.02 10.42
C ARG A 234 -15.80 -42.13 9.45
N LEU A 235 -15.87 -40.82 9.64
CA LEU A 235 -15.14 -39.88 8.82
C LEU A 235 -13.65 -39.91 9.22
N SER A 236 -12.79 -40.11 8.22
CA SER A 236 -11.33 -40.06 8.32
C SER A 236 -10.78 -39.20 7.18
N GLU A 237 -9.70 -38.49 7.43
CA GLU A 237 -9.03 -37.68 6.41
C GLU A 237 -8.57 -38.54 5.23
N VAL A 238 -8.74 -38.02 4.01
CA VAL A 238 -8.06 -38.53 2.82
C VAL A 238 -6.66 -37.91 2.83
N LYS A 239 -5.64 -38.77 2.94
CA LYS A 239 -4.22 -38.37 2.88
C LYS A 239 -3.85 -37.80 1.52
#